data_AF-A0A644ZMM3-F1
#
_entry.id   AF-A0A644ZMM3-F1
#
_cell.length_a   1.000
_cell.length_b   1.000
_cell.length_c   1.000
_cell.angle_alpha   90.00
_cell.angle_beta   90.00
_cell.angle_gamma   90.00
#
_symmetry.space_group_name_H-M   'P 1'
#
loop_
_entity.id
_entity.type
_entity.pdbx_description
1 polymer ?
#
loop_
_entity_poly.entity_id
_entity_poly.type
_entity_poly.pdbx_seq_one_letter_code
_entity_poly.pdbx_strand_id
1 'polypeptide(L)'
;MVKMKFVMVLLLVIIILGTFIGCEPLPSLPTIVTTMKGYNNEIVALILSQVGEEYSPDDFPEGSTIPLDEGITCTVDYSGAADLKLILTLNNWAAGDGTEINGLMSVEIEYQASPVAISSISVSPAMLYFDRTSVSYVTEALDGDASSEAFTSEERLFVFISLIVDGKTLISNLVGL
;
A
#
# COMPACT_ATOMS: atom_id res chain seq x y z
N MET A 1 19.71 46.59 32.21
CA MET A 1 20.04 46.00 30.88
C MET A 1 19.83 44.48 30.82
N VAL A 2 20.11 43.72 31.89
CA VAL A 2 19.97 42.24 31.91
C VAL A 2 18.50 41.75 31.91
N LYS A 3 17.61 42.43 32.65
CA LYS A 3 16.17 42.08 32.73
C LYS A 3 15.44 42.08 31.38
N MET A 4 15.75 43.04 30.51
CA MET A 4 15.08 43.18 29.20
C MET A 4 15.49 42.06 28.23
N LYS A 5 16.76 41.63 28.27
CA LYS A 5 17.26 40.50 27.48
C LYS A 5 16.60 39.19 27.91
N PHE A 6 16.40 38.99 29.22
CA PHE A 6 15.77 37.77 29.74
C PHE A 6 14.30 37.64 29.34
N VAL A 7 13.55 38.75 29.40
CA VAL A 7 12.14 38.78 28.95
C VAL A 7 12.03 38.50 27.45
N MET A 8 12.98 39.02 26.65
CA MET A 8 12.97 38.83 25.20
C MET A 8 13.30 37.39 24.80
N VAL A 9 14.22 36.73 25.51
CA VAL A 9 14.53 35.31 25.32
C VAL A 9 13.34 34.43 25.71
N LEU A 10 12.66 34.74 26.82
CA LEU A 10 11.47 34.00 27.24
C LEU A 10 10.33 34.10 26.22
N LEU A 11 10.12 35.29 25.66
CA LEU A 11 9.13 35.52 24.60
C LEU A 11 9.48 34.76 23.31
N LEU A 12 10.76 34.74 22.93
CA LEU A 12 11.23 33.97 21.78
C LEU A 12 11.00 32.46 21.99
N VAL A 13 11.30 31.96 23.19
CA VAL A 13 11.09 30.55 23.55
C VAL A 13 9.60 30.18 23.56
N ILE A 14 8.72 31.07 24.04
CA ILE A 14 7.25 30.86 23.98
C ILE A 14 6.73 30.88 22.54
N ILE A 15 7.25 31.74 21.67
CA ILE A 15 6.87 31.78 20.25
C ILE A 15 7.34 30.50 19.55
N ILE A 16 8.57 30.07 19.79
CA ILE A 16 9.13 28.82 19.25
C ILE A 16 8.30 27.62 19.77
N LEU A 17 8.07 27.53 21.09
CA LEU A 17 7.25 26.45 21.68
C LEU A 17 5.78 26.50 21.23
N GLY A 18 5.22 27.69 21.01
CA GLY A 18 3.86 27.88 20.52
C GLY A 18 3.66 27.44 19.07
N THR A 19 4.73 27.48 18.26
CA THR A 19 4.73 26.89 16.90
C THR A 19 4.96 25.37 16.91
N PHE A 20 5.44 24.79 18.02
CA PHE A 20 5.64 23.34 18.20
C PHE A 20 4.44 22.62 18.83
N ILE A 21 3.33 23.29 19.11
CA ILE A 21 2.05 22.60 19.32
C ILE A 21 1.49 22.28 17.93
N GLY A 22 2.24 21.46 17.20
CA GLY A 22 1.95 20.98 15.85
C GLY A 22 0.77 20.02 15.91
N CYS A 23 -0.44 20.57 15.94
CA CYS A 23 -1.58 19.86 15.40
C CYS A 23 -1.37 19.87 13.89
N GLU A 24 -0.57 18.94 13.37
CA GLU A 24 -0.52 18.73 11.93
C GLU A 24 -1.96 18.55 11.46
N PRO A 25 -2.40 19.34 10.47
CA PRO A 25 -3.77 19.24 10.00
C PRO A 25 -4.00 17.82 9.51
N LEU A 26 -5.03 17.17 10.05
CA LEU A 26 -5.47 15.87 9.60
C LEU A 26 -5.58 15.87 8.06
N PRO A 27 -4.95 14.90 7.38
CA PRO A 27 -5.05 14.84 5.93
C PRO A 27 -6.52 14.68 5.53
N SER A 28 -6.91 15.35 4.44
CA SER A 28 -8.27 15.27 3.94
C SER A 28 -8.56 13.86 3.41
N LEU A 29 -9.83 13.42 3.46
CA LEU A 29 -10.22 12.12 2.89
C LEU A 29 -9.76 11.94 1.42
N PRO A 30 -9.94 12.92 0.51
CA PRO A 30 -9.41 12.84 -0.85
C PRO A 30 -7.88 12.67 -0.92
N THR A 31 -7.14 13.33 -0.03
CA THR A 31 -5.68 13.18 0.08
C THR A 31 -5.33 11.74 0.44
N ILE A 32 -5.94 11.19 1.49
CA ILE A 32 -5.70 9.81 1.94
C ILE A 32 -6.04 8.82 0.83
N VAL A 33 -7.17 9.00 0.14
CA VAL A 33 -7.57 8.14 -0.99
C VAL A 33 -6.50 8.15 -2.08
N THR A 34 -5.98 9.33 -2.41
CA THR A 34 -4.97 9.48 -3.47
C THR A 34 -3.64 8.85 -3.05
N THR A 35 -3.19 9.11 -1.82
CA THR A 35 -1.99 8.52 -1.23
C THR A 35 -2.05 7.00 -1.25
N MET A 36 -3.17 6.42 -0.81
CA MET A 36 -3.35 4.97 -0.78
C MET A 36 -3.38 4.32 -2.16
N LYS A 37 -3.95 5.01 -3.16
CA LYS A 37 -3.85 4.56 -4.55
C LYS A 37 -2.41 4.61 -5.04
N GLY A 38 -1.63 5.62 -4.64
CA GLY A 38 -0.20 5.72 -4.92
C GLY A 38 0.56 4.52 -4.37
N TYR A 39 0.45 4.28 -3.06
CA TYR A 39 1.11 3.15 -2.40
C TYR A 39 0.70 1.80 -3.01
N ASN A 40 -0.58 1.59 -3.29
CA ASN A 40 -1.03 0.37 -3.94
C ASN A 40 -0.43 0.20 -5.34
N ASN A 41 -0.36 1.26 -6.15
CA ASN A 41 0.24 1.19 -7.48
C ASN A 41 1.74 0.87 -7.41
N GLU A 42 2.47 1.44 -6.45
CA GLU A 42 3.88 1.15 -6.22
C GLU A 42 4.09 -0.33 -5.84
N ILE A 43 3.30 -0.85 -4.90
CA ILE A 43 3.37 -2.26 -4.48
C ILE A 43 3.03 -3.20 -5.63
N VAL A 44 1.96 -2.92 -6.39
CA VAL A 44 1.59 -3.74 -7.56
C VAL A 44 2.69 -3.71 -8.63
N ALA A 45 3.35 -2.55 -8.85
CA ALA A 45 4.49 -2.47 -9.76
C ALA A 45 5.69 -3.31 -9.28
N LEU A 46 5.97 -3.33 -7.98
CA LEU A 46 7.00 -4.20 -7.41
C LEU A 46 6.67 -5.68 -7.62
N ILE A 47 5.42 -6.09 -7.40
CA ILE A 47 4.97 -7.46 -7.66
C ILE A 47 5.18 -7.80 -9.14
N LEU A 48 4.65 -6.98 -10.04
CA LEU A 48 4.78 -7.19 -11.49
C LEU A 48 6.23 -7.20 -11.97
N SER A 49 7.15 -6.53 -11.27
CA SER A 49 8.59 -6.62 -11.61
C SER A 49 9.21 -7.99 -11.35
N GLN A 50 8.60 -8.81 -10.48
CA GLN A 50 9.11 -10.11 -10.09
C GLN A 50 8.28 -11.28 -10.63
N VAL A 51 6.99 -11.07 -10.87
CA VAL A 51 6.04 -12.11 -11.33
C VAL A 51 5.36 -11.77 -12.65
N GLY A 52 5.75 -10.67 -13.28
CA GLY A 52 5.21 -10.18 -14.55
C GLY A 52 5.80 -10.88 -15.77
N GLU A 53 5.90 -10.15 -16.88
CA GLU A 53 6.21 -10.64 -18.23
C GLU A 53 7.22 -11.80 -18.26
N GLU A 54 6.84 -12.90 -18.94
CA GLU A 54 7.58 -14.16 -19.14
C GLU A 54 7.50 -15.23 -18.04
N TYR A 55 6.95 -14.94 -16.85
CA TYR A 55 6.85 -15.95 -15.78
C TYR A 55 5.49 -16.68 -15.77
N SER A 56 5.56 -18.01 -15.66
CA SER A 56 4.42 -18.87 -15.37
C SER A 56 4.21 -18.95 -13.85
N PRO A 57 2.97 -19.15 -13.36
CA PRO A 57 2.76 -19.50 -11.95
C PRO A 57 3.68 -20.63 -11.46
N ASP A 58 3.92 -21.63 -12.30
CA ASP A 58 4.76 -22.81 -12.01
C ASP A 58 6.23 -22.46 -11.70
N ASP A 59 6.69 -21.25 -12.04
CA ASP A 59 8.05 -20.76 -11.74
C ASP A 59 8.20 -20.36 -10.25
N PHE A 60 7.10 -20.32 -9.50
CA PHE A 60 7.04 -19.88 -8.11
C PHE A 60 6.61 -21.02 -7.18
N PRO A 61 7.56 -21.77 -6.58
CA PRO A 61 7.21 -22.85 -5.66
C PRO A 61 6.49 -22.32 -4.42
N GLU A 62 5.46 -23.04 -3.97
CA GLU A 62 4.76 -22.75 -2.72
C GLU A 62 5.73 -22.69 -1.52
N GLY A 63 5.51 -21.73 -0.64
CA GLY A 63 6.37 -21.45 0.53
C GLY A 63 7.69 -20.75 0.19
N SER A 64 7.97 -20.48 -1.08
CA SER A 64 9.14 -19.67 -1.45
C SER A 64 8.94 -18.20 -1.10
N THR A 65 10.06 -17.51 -0.91
CA THR A 65 10.09 -16.08 -0.61
C THR A 65 10.69 -15.32 -1.79
N ILE A 66 9.96 -14.31 -2.27
CA ILE A 66 10.38 -13.41 -3.33
C ILE A 66 10.71 -12.06 -2.67
N PRO A 67 11.99 -11.63 -2.67
CA PRO A 67 12.35 -10.29 -2.23
C PRO A 67 11.86 -9.28 -3.27
N LEU A 68 11.01 -8.34 -2.86
CA LEU A 68 10.50 -7.30 -3.75
C LEU A 68 11.35 -6.03 -3.65
N ASP A 69 11.58 -5.55 -2.42
CA ASP A 69 12.34 -4.33 -2.10
C ASP A 69 12.73 -4.35 -0.60
N GLU A 70 13.54 -3.39 -0.15
CA GLU A 70 13.88 -3.25 1.28
C GLU A 70 12.62 -2.98 2.13
N GLY A 71 12.40 -3.79 3.16
CA GLY A 71 11.24 -3.65 4.04
C GLY A 71 9.95 -4.28 3.52
N ILE A 72 9.95 -4.94 2.35
CA ILE A 72 8.80 -5.68 1.83
C ILE A 72 9.21 -7.09 1.40
N THR A 73 8.44 -8.09 1.84
CA THR A 73 8.71 -9.50 1.55
C THR A 73 7.45 -10.16 1.04
N CYS A 74 7.56 -10.92 -0.05
CA CYS A 74 6.48 -11.67 -0.64
C CYS A 74 6.70 -13.18 -0.41
N THR A 75 5.69 -13.89 0.08
CA THR A 75 5.70 -15.35 0.23
C THR A 75 4.65 -15.95 -0.69
N VAL A 76 5.02 -16.99 -1.42
CA VAL A 76 4.07 -17.73 -2.27
C VAL A 76 3.23 -18.63 -1.37
N ASP A 77 1.94 -18.31 -1.26
CA ASP A 77 0.97 -19.10 -0.49
C ASP A 77 0.43 -20.27 -1.31
N TYR A 78 0.21 -20.04 -2.61
CA TYR A 78 -0.28 -21.03 -3.55
C TYR A 78 0.23 -20.73 -4.96
N SER A 79 0.54 -21.78 -5.72
CA SER A 79 0.88 -21.69 -7.14
C SER A 79 0.19 -22.82 -7.92
N GLY A 80 -0.64 -22.43 -8.89
CA GLY A 80 -1.36 -23.34 -9.78
C GLY A 80 -1.35 -22.83 -11.22
N ALA A 81 -1.76 -23.68 -12.15
CA ALA A 81 -1.59 -23.45 -13.59
C ALA A 81 -2.21 -22.14 -14.13
N ALA A 82 -3.15 -21.53 -13.42
CA ALA A 82 -3.80 -20.28 -13.82
C ALA A 82 -3.83 -19.22 -12.70
N ASP A 83 -3.23 -19.50 -11.55
CA ASP A 83 -3.42 -18.70 -10.34
C ASP A 83 -2.19 -18.72 -9.44
N LEU A 84 -1.79 -17.54 -8.98
CA LEU A 84 -0.69 -17.33 -8.03
C LEU A 84 -1.22 -16.52 -6.85
N LYS A 85 -1.07 -17.05 -5.63
CA LYS A 85 -1.46 -16.33 -4.40
C LYS A 85 -0.22 -15.99 -3.60
N LEU A 86 -0.13 -14.72 -3.23
CA LEU A 86 1.02 -14.11 -2.60
C LEU A 86 0.59 -13.48 -1.28
N ILE A 87 1.36 -13.72 -0.22
CA ILE A 87 1.24 -13.01 1.05
C ILE A 87 2.41 -12.04 1.15
N LEU A 88 2.13 -10.74 1.18
CA LEU A 88 3.16 -9.72 1.35
C LEU A 88 3.12 -9.16 2.76
N THR A 89 4.30 -9.10 3.37
CA THR A 89 4.53 -8.43 4.65
C THR A 89 5.37 -7.18 4.41
N LEU A 90 4.89 -6.04 4.90
CA LEU A 90 5.59 -4.77 4.91
C LEU A 90 6.06 -4.50 6.33
N ASN A 91 7.36 -4.29 6.51
CA ASN A 91 8.02 -3.99 7.77
C ASN A 91 8.90 -2.76 7.57
N ASN A 92 8.31 -1.59 7.80
CA ASN A 92 8.88 -0.26 7.50
C ASN A 92 9.34 -0.14 6.04
N TRP A 93 8.55 -0.64 5.09
CA TRP A 93 8.80 -0.37 3.68
C TRP A 93 8.64 1.13 3.42
N ALA A 94 9.65 1.76 2.80
CA ALA A 94 9.60 3.16 2.47
C ALA A 94 8.96 3.35 1.08
N ALA A 95 7.79 3.99 1.02
CA ALA A 95 7.18 4.39 -0.24
C ALA A 95 8.02 5.44 -0.97
N GLY A 96 7.70 5.73 -2.23
CA GLY A 96 8.42 6.71 -3.05
C GLY A 96 8.46 8.13 -2.47
N ASP A 97 7.53 8.48 -1.56
CA ASP A 97 7.51 9.74 -0.83
C ASP A 97 8.34 9.72 0.48
N GLY A 98 8.92 8.57 0.83
CA GLY A 98 9.71 8.34 2.04
C GLY A 98 8.89 7.93 3.27
N THR A 99 7.57 7.77 3.15
CA THR A 99 6.71 7.31 4.24
C THR A 99 6.97 5.84 4.55
N GLU A 100 7.21 5.52 5.81
CA GLU A 100 7.37 4.14 6.26
C GLU A 100 6.00 3.47 6.47
N ILE A 101 5.82 2.32 5.82
CA ILE A 101 4.57 1.58 5.80
C ILE A 101 4.81 0.19 6.40
N ASN A 102 3.93 -0.18 7.31
CA ASN A 102 3.83 -1.53 7.87
C ASN A 102 2.52 -2.15 7.44
N GLY A 103 2.48 -3.48 7.26
CA GLY A 103 1.23 -4.11 6.87
C GLY A 103 1.33 -5.54 6.39
N LEU A 104 0.16 -6.07 6.08
CA LEU A 104 -0.03 -7.40 5.52
C LEU A 104 -1.04 -7.29 4.38
N MET A 105 -0.79 -7.99 3.28
CA MET A 105 -1.73 -8.10 2.18
C MET A 105 -1.69 -9.49 1.55
N SER A 106 -2.87 -9.94 1.09
CA SER A 106 -3.00 -11.10 0.22
C SER A 106 -3.27 -10.59 -1.18
N VAL A 107 -2.47 -11.06 -2.14
CA VAL A 107 -2.57 -10.73 -3.56
C VAL A 107 -2.82 -12.00 -4.33
N GLU A 108 -3.83 -11.99 -5.18
CA GLU A 108 -4.16 -13.06 -6.11
C GLU A 108 -3.97 -12.55 -7.53
N ILE A 109 -3.24 -13.33 -8.33
CA ILE A 109 -2.96 -13.04 -9.73
C ILE A 109 -3.52 -14.19 -10.55
N GLU A 110 -4.42 -13.88 -11.47
CA GLU A 110 -4.98 -14.86 -12.41
C GLU A 110 -4.32 -14.70 -13.77
N TYR A 111 -4.13 -15.84 -14.44
CA TYR A 111 -3.48 -15.93 -15.74
C TYR A 111 -4.41 -16.58 -16.77
N GLN A 112 -4.39 -16.06 -18.00
CA GLN A 112 -4.87 -16.79 -19.17
C GLN A 112 -3.81 -17.81 -19.62
N ALA A 113 -4.24 -18.93 -20.19
CA ALA A 113 -3.34 -20.04 -20.53
C ALA A 113 -2.67 -19.93 -21.92
N SER A 114 -3.18 -19.08 -22.82
CA SER A 114 -2.66 -18.99 -24.20
C SER A 114 -3.00 -17.64 -24.86
N PRO A 115 -2.06 -16.68 -24.90
CA PRO A 115 -0.74 -16.72 -24.27
C PRO A 115 -0.82 -16.76 -22.74
N VAL A 116 0.26 -17.15 -22.07
CA VAL A 116 0.37 -16.96 -20.61
C VAL A 116 0.45 -15.47 -20.36
N ALA A 117 -0.63 -14.90 -19.86
CA ALA A 117 -0.78 -13.46 -19.65
C ALA A 117 -1.63 -13.22 -18.40
N ILE A 118 -1.30 -12.19 -17.63
CA ILE A 118 -2.07 -11.84 -16.42
C ILE A 118 -3.43 -11.29 -16.86
N SER A 119 -4.52 -11.88 -16.38
CA SER A 119 -5.88 -11.39 -16.60
C SER A 119 -6.38 -10.50 -15.48
N SER A 120 -5.97 -10.77 -14.24
CA SER A 120 -6.44 -10.01 -13.09
C SER A 120 -5.40 -9.98 -11.97
N ILE A 121 -5.43 -8.89 -11.20
CA ILE A 121 -4.70 -8.74 -9.94
C ILE A 121 -5.66 -8.23 -8.87
N SER A 122 -5.80 -8.99 -7.81
CA SER A 122 -6.77 -8.76 -6.74
C SER A 122 -6.08 -8.69 -5.40
N VAL A 123 -6.46 -7.74 -4.55
CA VAL A 123 -5.94 -7.55 -3.19
C VAL A 123 -7.09 -7.68 -2.21
N SER A 124 -7.06 -8.67 -1.31
CA SER A 124 -8.22 -8.97 -0.45
C SER A 124 -7.90 -9.62 0.91
N PRO A 125 -8.28 -8.97 2.02
CA PRO A 125 -8.12 -7.53 2.28
C PRO A 125 -6.67 -7.19 2.66
N ALA A 126 -6.19 -6.04 2.20
CA ALA A 126 -4.93 -5.47 2.69
C ALA A 126 -5.17 -4.70 4.00
N MET A 127 -4.16 -4.70 4.87
CA MET A 127 -4.10 -3.91 6.10
C MET A 127 -2.77 -3.17 6.16
N LEU A 128 -2.80 -1.84 6.03
CA LEU A 128 -1.61 -1.00 6.08
C LEU A 128 -1.68 0.01 7.24
N TYR A 129 -0.51 0.37 7.74
CA TYR A 129 -0.28 1.29 8.84
C TYR A 129 0.88 2.21 8.47
N PHE A 130 0.65 3.52 8.53
CA PHE A 130 1.64 4.54 8.24
C PHE A 130 1.27 5.82 8.99
N ASP A 131 2.27 6.59 9.41
CA ASP A 131 2.08 7.79 10.24
C ASP A 131 1.14 7.53 11.44
N ARG A 132 -0.07 8.06 11.35
CA ARG A 132 -1.16 7.95 12.34
C ARG A 132 -2.42 7.34 11.73
N THR A 133 -2.27 6.70 10.57
CA THR A 133 -3.32 6.15 9.72
C THR A 133 -3.26 4.62 9.74
N SER A 134 -4.41 3.99 9.97
CA SER A 134 -4.63 2.57 9.75
C SER A 134 -5.72 2.40 8.71
N VAL A 135 -5.47 1.55 7.74
CA VAL A 135 -6.36 1.38 6.59
C VAL A 135 -6.49 -0.08 6.23
N SER A 136 -7.73 -0.48 5.92
CA SER A 136 -8.01 -1.75 5.27
C SER A 136 -8.76 -1.49 3.98
N TYR A 137 -8.34 -2.16 2.92
CA TYR A 137 -8.88 -1.92 1.59
C TYR A 137 -8.84 -3.20 0.73
N VAL A 138 -9.63 -3.16 -0.33
CA VAL A 138 -9.63 -4.16 -1.40
C VAL A 138 -9.44 -3.47 -2.74
N THR A 139 -8.72 -4.13 -3.63
CA THR A 139 -8.57 -3.68 -5.01
C THR A 139 -8.70 -4.84 -5.97
N GLU A 140 -9.15 -4.53 -7.17
CA GLU A 140 -9.15 -5.47 -8.30
C GLU A 140 -8.79 -4.67 -9.53
N ALA A 141 -7.85 -5.19 -10.31
CA ALA A 141 -7.46 -4.65 -11.60
C ALA A 141 -7.62 -5.75 -12.64
N LEU A 142 -8.41 -5.49 -13.67
CA LEU A 142 -8.67 -6.43 -14.76
C LEU A 142 -7.98 -5.95 -16.03
N ASP A 143 -7.36 -6.88 -16.73
CA ASP A 143 -6.94 -6.69 -18.12
C ASP A 143 -8.10 -7.12 -19.03
N GLY A 144 -8.74 -6.12 -19.67
CA GLY A 144 -9.88 -6.34 -20.56
C GLY A 144 -9.51 -7.06 -21.86
N ASP A 145 -8.22 -7.09 -22.21
CA ASP A 145 -7.66 -7.79 -23.36
C ASP A 145 -6.33 -8.44 -23.00
N ALA A 146 -6.38 -9.46 -22.14
CA ALA A 146 -5.24 -10.31 -21.77
C ALA A 146 -4.77 -11.24 -22.93
N SER A 147 -4.80 -10.73 -24.16
CA SER A 147 -4.18 -11.33 -25.35
C SER A 147 -2.74 -10.85 -25.57
N SER A 148 -2.29 -9.86 -24.79
CA SER A 148 -0.94 -9.29 -24.82
C SER A 148 -0.12 -9.75 -23.60
N GLU A 149 1.20 -9.83 -23.73
CA GLU A 149 2.10 -10.24 -22.64
C GLU A 149 2.19 -9.20 -21.50
N ALA A 150 1.97 -7.92 -21.81
CA ALA A 150 2.04 -6.83 -20.85
C ALA A 150 0.69 -6.61 -20.18
N PHE A 151 0.64 -6.66 -18.84
CA PHE A 151 -0.57 -6.38 -18.09
C PHE A 151 -0.96 -4.91 -18.20
N THR A 152 -2.12 -4.64 -18.80
CA THR A 152 -2.72 -3.30 -18.85
C THR A 152 -4.09 -3.29 -18.22
N SER A 153 -4.18 -2.73 -17.01
CA SER A 153 -5.48 -2.64 -16.33
C SER A 153 -6.41 -1.64 -17.03
N GLU A 154 -7.55 -2.10 -17.51
CA GLU A 154 -8.61 -1.25 -18.08
C GLU A 154 -9.69 -0.91 -17.04
N GLU A 155 -9.97 -1.85 -16.14
CA GLU A 155 -10.92 -1.67 -15.03
C GLU A 155 -10.18 -1.75 -13.69
N ARG A 156 -10.49 -0.80 -12.79
CA ARG A 156 -9.88 -0.73 -11.45
C ARG A 156 -10.92 -0.47 -10.37
N LEU A 157 -11.13 -1.46 -9.51
CA LEU A 157 -11.83 -1.30 -8.25
C LEU A 157 -10.84 -0.88 -7.15
N PHE A 158 -11.23 0.11 -6.34
CA PHE A 158 -10.48 0.48 -5.14
C PHE A 158 -11.48 0.88 -4.05
N VAL A 159 -11.61 0.06 -3.00
CA VAL A 159 -12.60 0.26 -1.94
C VAL A 159 -11.94 0.19 -0.58
N PHE A 160 -12.16 1.22 0.24
CA PHE A 160 -11.82 1.17 1.66
C PHE A 160 -12.86 0.33 2.42
N ILE A 161 -12.37 -0.68 3.13
CA ILE A 161 -13.14 -1.41 4.15
C ILE A 161 -13.14 -0.57 5.42
N SER A 162 -11.98 -0.11 5.88
CA SER A 162 -11.86 0.73 7.06
C SER A 162 -10.78 1.78 6.92
N LEU A 163 -11.01 2.96 7.48
CA LEU A 163 -10.01 4.02 7.59
C LEU A 163 -10.10 4.64 8.97
N ILE A 164 -8.98 4.60 9.71
CA ILE A 164 -8.82 5.18 11.03
C ILE A 164 -7.64 6.14 10.95
N VAL A 165 -7.84 7.39 11.37
CA VAL A 165 -6.77 8.39 11.47
C VAL A 165 -6.80 8.95 12.88
N ASP A 166 -5.66 8.97 13.56
CA ASP A 166 -5.54 9.45 14.93
C ASP A 166 -6.49 8.72 15.91
N GLY A 167 -6.73 7.43 15.67
CA GLY A 167 -7.69 6.64 16.44
C GLY A 167 -9.16 6.96 16.18
N LYS A 168 -9.46 7.90 15.27
CA LYS A 168 -10.82 8.23 14.86
C LYS A 168 -11.19 7.48 13.58
N THR A 169 -12.23 6.65 13.66
CA THR A 169 -12.80 5.98 12.49
C THR A 169 -13.45 7.01 11.55
N LEU A 170 -12.97 7.06 10.31
CA LEU A 170 -13.51 7.90 9.25
C LEU A 170 -14.35 7.10 8.26
N ILE A 171 -13.94 5.86 7.96
CA ILE A 171 -14.66 4.92 7.11
C ILE A 171 -14.74 3.59 7.85
N SER A 172 -15.92 2.97 7.82
CA SER A 172 -16.16 1.61 8.29
C SER A 172 -17.25 1.01 7.44
N ASN A 173 -16.87 0.17 6.48
CA ASN A 173 -17.77 -0.53 5.60
C ASN A 173 -17.87 -1.99 6.06
N LEU A 174 -19.00 -2.35 6.66
CA LEU A 174 -19.27 -3.70 7.18
C LEU A 174 -19.51 -4.74 6.07
N VAL A 175 -19.57 -4.33 4.80
CA VAL A 175 -19.92 -5.19 3.67
C VAL A 175 -18.71 -5.97 3.10
N GLY A 176 -17.61 -6.05 3.85
CA GLY A 176 -16.37 -6.74 3.45
C GLY A 176 -15.98 -7.93 4.32
N LEU A 177 -16.94 -8.53 5.04
CA LEU A 177 -16.78 -9.80 5.77
C LEU A 177 -17.60 -10.91 5.09
#